data_AF-A0A9W6N1I5-F1
#
_entry.id   AF-A0A9W6N1I5-F1
#
_cell.length_a   1.000
_cell.length_b   1.000
_cell.length_c   1.000
_cell.angle_alpha   90.00
_cell.angle_beta   90.00
_cell.angle_gamma   90.00
#
_symmetry.space_group_name_H-M   'P 1'
#
loop_
_entity.id
_entity.type
_entity.pdbx_description
1 polymer ?
#
loop_
_entity_poly.entity_id
_entity_poly.type
_entity_poly.pdbx_seq_one_letter_code
_entity_poly.pdbx_strand_id
1 'polypeptide(L)' 'MAEAAETLSPEGSALDLATDQAVEACDGDAWAAVRALLVANAALEEEVARLSARVSTGYARGRVRPATRSG' A
#
# COMPACT_ATOMS: atom_id res chain seq x y z
N MET A 1 -22.59 24.20 -17.50
CA MET A 1 -22.46 22.84 -18.06
C MET A 1 -20.97 22.50 -18.17
N ALA A 2 -20.29 22.33 -17.03
CA ALA A 2 -18.83 22.12 -16.98
C ALA A 2 -18.45 21.19 -15.82
N GLU A 3 -19.23 20.11 -15.63
CA GLU A 3 -19.06 19.16 -14.51
C GLU A 3 -19.21 17.72 -15.02
N ALA A 4 -18.65 17.44 -16.20
CA ALA A 4 -18.65 16.10 -16.80
C ALA A 4 -17.28 15.71 -17.37
N ALA A 5 -16.25 16.54 -17.18
CA ALA A 5 -14.94 16.34 -17.78
C ALA A 5 -13.88 15.78 -16.81
N GLU A 6 -14.19 15.63 -15.52
CA GLU A 6 -13.23 15.13 -14.52
C GLU A 6 -13.23 13.59 -14.39
N THR A 7 -14.24 12.91 -14.95
CA THR A 7 -14.43 11.45 -14.82
C THR A 7 -13.70 10.59 -15.86
N LEU A 8 -12.96 11.18 -16.80
CA LEU A 8 -12.32 10.46 -17.92
C LEU A 8 -10.78 10.46 -17.86
N SER A 9 -10.19 10.60 -16.68
CA SER A 9 -8.77 10.28 -16.52
C SER A 9 -8.56 8.76 -16.54
N PRO A 10 -7.49 8.25 -17.16
CA PRO A 10 -7.21 6.81 -17.19
C PRO A 10 -7.07 6.23 -15.78
N GLU A 11 -6.59 7.04 -14.83
CA GLU A 11 -6.51 6.70 -13.41
C GLU A 11 -7.89 6.52 -12.76
N GLY A 12 -8.86 7.40 -13.07
CA GLY A 12 -10.24 7.23 -12.63
C GLY A 12 -10.84 5.94 -13.16
N SER A 13 -10.64 5.64 -14.44
CA SER A 13 -11.14 4.41 -15.05
C SER A 13 -10.54 3.13 -14.46
N ALA A 14 -9.26 3.16 -14.07
CA ALA A 14 -8.59 2.03 -13.43
C ALA A 14 -9.08 1.83 -12.00
N LEU A 15 -9.31 2.92 -11.27
CA LEU A 15 -9.86 2.89 -9.92
C LEU A 15 -11.30 2.38 -9.91
N ASP A 16 -12.12 2.83 -10.86
CA ASP A 16 -13.51 2.38 -11.02
C ASP A 16 -13.56 0.88 -11.29
N LEU A 17 -12.72 0.38 -12.21
CA LEU A 17 -12.62 -1.05 -12.51
C LEU A 17 -12.17 -1.87 -11.28
N ALA A 18 -11.18 -1.39 -10.54
CA ALA A 18 -10.71 -2.06 -9.32
C ALA A 18 -11.78 -2.06 -8.22
N THR A 19 -12.58 -0.99 -8.14
CA THR A 19 -13.71 -0.88 -7.22
C THR A 19 -14.78 -1.91 -7.55
N ASP A 20 -15.16 -2.02 -8.81
CA ASP A 20 -16.13 -3.02 -9.27
C ASP A 20 -15.66 -4.45 -8.96
N GLN A 21 -14.38 -4.74 -9.19
CA GLN A 21 -13.78 -6.03 -8.86
C GLN A 21 -13.82 -6.34 -7.36
N ALA A 22 -13.55 -5.36 -6.50
CA ALA A 22 -13.59 -5.54 -5.06
C ALA A 22 -15.01 -5.81 -4.55
N VAL A 23 -16.01 -5.14 -5.15
CA VAL A 23 -17.43 -5.35 -4.86
C VAL A 23 -17.89 -6.73 -5.34
N GLU A 24 -17.48 -7.14 -6.55
CA GLU A 24 -17.79 -8.47 -7.11
C GLU A 24 -17.19 -9.58 -6.23
N ALA A 25 -15.97 -9.42 -5.74
CA ALA A 25 -15.33 -10.37 -4.82
C ALA A 25 -16.05 -10.51 -3.47
N CYS A 26 -16.94 -9.57 -3.14
CA CYS A 26 -17.77 -9.56 -1.92
C CYS A 26 -19.25 -9.81 -2.22
N ASP A 27 -19.56 -10.56 -3.29
CA ASP A 27 -20.91 -10.92 -3.71
C ASP A 27 -21.84 -9.70 -3.95
N GLY A 28 -21.26 -8.56 -4.32
CA GLY A 28 -22.00 -7.31 -4.53
C GLY A 28 -22.22 -6.48 -3.27
N ASP A 29 -21.78 -6.91 -2.09
CA ASP A 29 -21.87 -6.10 -0.86
C ASP A 29 -20.72 -5.09 -0.78
N ALA A 30 -21.01 -3.85 -1.17
CA ALA A 30 -20.06 -2.74 -1.11
C ALA A 30 -19.56 -2.45 0.33
N TRP A 31 -20.38 -2.68 1.36
CA TRP A 31 -19.97 -2.50 2.75
C TRP A 31 -19.00 -3.61 3.19
N ALA A 32 -19.22 -4.85 2.74
CA ALA A 32 -18.26 -5.93 2.93
C ALA A 32 -16.94 -5.65 2.20
N ALA A 33 -17.00 -5.15 0.97
CA ALA A 33 -15.81 -4.77 0.20
C ALA A 33 -14.98 -3.68 0.89
N VAL A 34 -15.62 -2.63 1.43
CA VAL A 34 -14.92 -1.58 2.20
C VAL A 34 -14.28 -2.16 3.46
N ARG A 35 -14.97 -3.03 4.21
CA ARG A 35 -14.39 -3.69 5.39
C ARG A 35 -13.18 -4.56 5.01
N ALA A 36 -13.30 -5.35 3.95
CA ALA A 36 -12.22 -6.19 3.45
C ALA A 36 -11.01 -5.35 3.02
N LEU A 37 -11.24 -4.23 2.33
CA LEU A 37 -10.20 -3.31 1.90
C LEU A 37 -9.46 -2.68 3.09
N LEU A 38 -10.18 -2.26 4.14
CA LEU A 38 -9.56 -1.71 5.35
C LEU A 38 -8.68 -2.74 6.06
N VAL A 39 -9.13 -4.00 6.15
CA VAL A 39 -8.32 -5.10 6.71
C VAL A 39 -7.09 -5.37 5.86
N ALA A 40 -7.25 -5.44 4.54
CA ALA A 40 -6.13 -5.64 3.61
C ALA A 40 -5.11 -4.49 3.70
N ASN A 41 -5.58 -3.25 3.80
CA ASN A 41 -4.71 -2.10 3.93
C ASN A 41 -3.91 -2.14 5.26
N ALA A 42 -4.56 -2.45 6.38
CA ALA A 42 -3.87 -2.61 7.66
C ALA A 42 -2.78 -3.70 7.61
N ALA A 43 -3.04 -4.81 6.91
CA ALA A 43 -2.05 -5.87 6.71
C ALA A 43 -0.87 -5.42 5.83
N LEU A 44 -1.12 -4.63 4.79
CA LEU A 44 -0.06 -4.04 3.95
C LEU A 44 0.78 -3.03 4.74
N GLU A 45 0.17 -2.21 5.58
CA GLU A 45 0.86 -1.27 6.46
C GLU A 45 1.80 -2.01 7.44
N GLU A 46 1.34 -3.12 8.02
CA GLU A 46 2.17 -3.98 8.87
C GLU A 46 3.34 -4.60 8.09
N GLU A 47 3.09 -5.09 6.86
CA GLU A 47 4.12 -5.64 5.98
C GLU A 47 5.20 -4.60 5.66
N VAL A 48 4.79 -3.38 5.30
CA VAL A 48 5.69 -2.26 5.02
C VAL A 48 6.51 -1.91 6.25
N ALA A 49 5.90 -1.83 7.43
CA ALA A 49 6.62 -1.58 8.68
C ALA A 49 7.66 -2.68 8.97
N ARG A 50 7.28 -3.94 8.79
CA ARG A 50 8.16 -5.10 8.99
C ARG A 50 9.35 -5.10 8.03
N LEU A 51 9.10 -4.85 6.75
CA LEU A 51 10.15 -4.78 5.72
C LEU A 51 11.08 -3.60 5.96
N SER A 52 10.53 -2.43 6.32
CA SER A 52 11.33 -1.23 6.62
C SER A 52 12.28 -1.46 7.80
N ALA A 53 11.82 -2.15 8.85
CA ALA A 53 12.67 -2.54 9.98
C ALA A 53 13.83 -3.48 9.55
N ARG A 54 13.57 -4.42 8.64
CA ARG A 54 14.60 -5.34 8.10
C ARG A 54 15.63 -4.62 7.23
N VAL A 55 15.21 -3.64 6.42
CA VAL A 55 16.14 -2.83 5.61
C VAL A 55 16.99 -1.92 6.50
N SER A 56 16.42 -1.30 7.53
CA SER A 56 17.17 -0.48 8.50
C SER A 56 18.24 -1.30 9.26
N THR A 57 17.89 -2.51 9.70
CA THR A 57 18.87 -3.41 10.35
C THR A 57 19.94 -3.92 9.37
N GLY A 58 19.61 -4.15 8.09
CA GLY A 58 20.58 -4.48 7.04
C GLY A 58 21.54 -3.33 6.72
N TYR A 59 21.02 -2.10 6.64
CA TYR A 59 21.81 -0.87 6.44
C TYR A 59 22.75 -0.60 7.62
N ALA A 60 22.31 -0.84 8.86
CA ALA A 60 23.13 -0.68 10.06
C ALA A 60 24.28 -1.70 10.14
N ARG A 61 24.05 -2.96 9.76
CA ARG A 61 25.08 -4.03 9.78
C ARG A 61 26.24 -3.79 8.81
N GLY A 62 26.05 -2.99 7.76
CA GLY A 62 27.11 -2.64 6.81
C GLY A 62 27.93 -1.39 7.16
N ARG A 63 27.48 -0.55 8.10
CA ARG A 63 28.11 0.75 8.41
C ARG A 63 28.82 0.87 9.75
N VAL A 64 28.60 -0.04 10.70
CA VAL A 64 29.43 -0.08 11.91
C VAL A 64 30.70 -0.89 11.64
N ARG A 65 31.60 -0.32 10.83
CA ARG A 65 33.02 -0.67 10.95
C ARG A 65 33.48 -0.19 12.34
N PRO A 66 34.10 -1.04 13.17
CA PRO A 66 34.67 -0.56 14.42
C PRO A 66 35.68 0.52 14.06
N ALA A 67 35.63 1.65 14.75
CA ALA A 67 36.69 2.64 14.67
C ALA A 67 38.00 1.93 15.04
N THR A 68 38.81 1.61 14.02
CA THR A 68 40.17 1.12 14.24
C THR A 68 40.95 2.27 14.84
N ARG A 69 41.01 2.32 16.18
CA ARG A 69 42.01 3.08 16.90
C ARG A 69 43.17 2.14 17.17
N SER A 70 44.14 2.16 16.28
CA SER A 70 45.54 1.77 16.51
C SER A 70 46.35 2.98 16.09
N GLY A 71 47.04 3.70 16.96
CA GLY A 71 48.02 3.22 17.93
C GLY A 71 49.32 3.88 17.52
#